data_AF-A0A7W7Y8W6-F1
#
_entry.id   AF-A0A7W7Y8W6-F1
#
_cell.length_a   1.000
_cell.length_b   1.000
_cell.length_c   1.000
_cell.angle_alpha   90.00
_cell.angle_beta   90.00
_cell.angle_gamma   90.00
#
_symmetry.space_group_name_H-M   'P 1'
#
loop_
_entity.id
_entity.type
_entity.pdbx_description
1 polymer ?
#
loop_
_entity_poly.entity_id
_entity_poly.type
_entity_poly.pdbx_seq_one_letter_code
_entity_poly.pdbx_strand_id
1 'polypeptide(L)'
;MRHLVLLCTTCLSLLLPACSDIAPSASFPGVRTQFERAFDTDLLFSGRISAAPSGYQSVLSFLSNDGIAKLEPAQRPTAWMMRAISEWRTGQYASARASAASGLAAKPDAHSREEVLLRLIPALVTDAEIITAWKAAGMAYTPEQYQPVQTTYLQAWPAVEAAEAAIDKASTPEATRSYFAYQKWRMLFNWETLIVTLSGGKPAADQASDSLRSHFDGHDLLDVADAVRKTVPPGDTYRKIMDAEMGRRQ
;
A
#
# COMPACT_ATOMS: atom_id res chain seq x y z
N MET A 1 54.61 -19.10 -57.79
CA MET A 1 54.05 -17.78 -58.17
C MET A 1 52.83 -17.56 -57.27
N ARG A 2 52.90 -16.70 -56.23
CA ARG A 2 52.47 -15.27 -56.23
C ARG A 2 51.08 -15.12 -56.89
N HIS A 3 49.98 -14.78 -56.20
CA HIS A 3 49.66 -13.61 -55.35
C HIS A 3 48.59 -14.02 -54.30
N LEU A 4 48.57 -13.66 -53.02
CA LEU A 4 48.45 -12.35 -52.34
C LEU A 4 47.28 -11.47 -52.82
N VAL A 5 46.12 -11.60 -52.16
CA VAL A 5 45.10 -10.53 -52.05
C VAL A 5 44.67 -10.45 -50.59
N LEU A 6 44.88 -9.26 -50.05
CA LEU A 6 44.61 -8.75 -48.71
C LEU A 6 43.23 -8.06 -48.75
N LEU A 7 42.36 -8.29 -47.77
CA LEU A 7 41.17 -7.48 -47.39
C LEU A 7 40.69 -8.07 -46.05
N CYS A 8 41.05 -7.55 -44.86
CA CYS A 8 40.72 -6.26 -44.25
C CYS A 8 39.20 -6.06 -44.08
N THR A 9 38.78 -5.83 -42.82
CA THR A 9 37.42 -5.71 -42.21
C THR A 9 37.01 -6.97 -41.43
N THR A 10 36.67 -6.95 -40.15
CA THR A 10 36.29 -5.86 -39.23
C THR A 10 36.41 -6.36 -37.79
N CYS A 11 36.68 -5.41 -36.89
CA CYS A 11 36.87 -5.52 -35.45
C CYS A 11 36.01 -6.58 -34.75
N LEU A 12 36.71 -7.53 -34.12
CA LEU A 12 36.17 -8.43 -33.11
C LEU A 12 35.82 -7.61 -31.86
N SER A 13 34.55 -7.65 -31.49
CA SER A 13 33.89 -6.97 -30.39
C SER A 13 34.58 -7.21 -29.05
N LEU A 14 35.39 -6.26 -28.61
CA LEU A 14 35.94 -6.20 -27.26
C LEU A 14 35.38 -4.98 -26.55
N LEU A 15 34.71 -5.25 -25.43
CA LEU A 15 34.56 -4.36 -24.27
C LEU A 15 33.87 -3.02 -24.54
N LEU A 16 32.53 -3.06 -24.57
CA LEU A 16 31.78 -1.97 -23.95
C LEU A 16 31.33 -2.46 -22.57
N PRO A 17 31.78 -1.87 -21.45
CA PRO A 17 30.91 -1.87 -20.30
C PRO A 17 29.65 -1.16 -20.78
N ALA A 18 28.51 -1.85 -20.75
CA ALA A 18 27.25 -1.15 -20.74
C ALA A 18 27.25 -0.33 -19.44
N CYS A 19 27.83 0.87 -19.50
CA CYS A 19 27.35 2.00 -18.74
C CYS A 19 25.90 2.17 -19.18
N SER A 20 25.03 1.37 -18.58
CA SER A 20 23.66 1.75 -18.34
C SER A 20 23.73 2.88 -17.31
N ASP A 21 24.28 4.02 -17.71
CA ASP A 21 23.89 5.30 -17.15
C ASP A 21 22.43 5.44 -17.54
N ILE A 22 21.57 4.76 -16.76
CA ILE A 22 20.15 5.03 -16.72
C ILE A 22 20.08 6.44 -16.18
N ALA A 23 20.16 7.41 -17.07
CA ALA A 23 19.82 8.77 -16.76
C ALA A 23 18.33 8.79 -16.42
N PRO A 24 17.93 9.37 -15.27
CA PRO A 24 16.59 9.89 -15.15
C PRO A 24 16.73 11.40 -15.24
N SER A 25 16.49 11.95 -16.43
CA SER A 25 16.28 13.39 -16.63
C SER A 25 14.99 13.91 -15.99
N ALA A 26 14.29 13.09 -15.18
CA ALA A 26 13.21 13.55 -14.33
C ALA A 26 13.80 14.13 -13.04
N SER A 27 13.67 15.44 -12.87
CA SER A 27 13.89 16.06 -11.56
C SER A 27 12.93 15.43 -10.54
N PHE A 28 13.34 15.35 -9.27
CA PHE A 28 12.48 14.83 -8.18
C PHE A 28 11.06 15.47 -8.16
N PRO A 29 10.88 16.77 -8.44
CA PRO A 29 9.56 17.37 -8.65
C PRO A 29 8.72 16.73 -9.76
N GLY A 30 9.34 16.32 -10.87
CA GLY A 30 8.66 15.63 -11.97
C GLY A 30 8.16 14.24 -11.55
N VAL A 31 8.99 13.47 -10.84
CA VAL A 31 8.60 12.16 -10.28
C VAL A 31 7.44 12.30 -9.29
N ARG A 32 7.49 13.33 -8.43
CA ARG A 32 6.39 13.63 -7.49
C ARG A 32 5.09 13.94 -8.21
N THR A 33 5.15 14.78 -9.25
CA THR A 33 3.97 15.12 -10.06
C THR A 33 3.35 13.87 -10.71
N GLN A 34 4.19 12.94 -11.18
CA GLN A 34 3.72 11.69 -11.76
C GLN A 34 3.07 10.77 -10.72
N PHE A 35 3.64 10.70 -9.52
CA PHE A 35 3.05 9.98 -8.39
C PHE A 35 1.69 10.57 -8.00
N GLU A 36 1.59 11.88 -7.84
CA GLU A 36 0.35 12.57 -7.50
C GLU A 36 -0.75 12.29 -8.54
N ARG A 37 -0.42 12.39 -9.83
CA ARG A 37 -1.36 12.03 -10.90
C ARG A 37 -1.80 10.57 -10.83
N ALA A 38 -0.86 9.64 -10.61
CA ALA A 38 -1.20 8.22 -10.50
C ALA A 38 -2.14 7.99 -9.31
N PHE A 39 -1.83 8.59 -8.16
CA PHE A 39 -2.61 8.51 -6.93
C PHE A 39 -4.02 9.09 -7.09
N ASP A 40 -4.16 10.25 -7.74
CA ASP A 40 -5.47 10.89 -7.97
C ASP A 40 -6.37 10.06 -8.89
N THR A 41 -5.77 9.35 -9.86
CA THR A 41 -6.51 8.44 -10.76
C THR A 41 -6.73 7.05 -10.19
N ASP A 42 -6.08 6.74 -9.06
CA ASP A 42 -6.23 5.44 -8.43
C ASP A 42 -7.60 5.36 -7.76
N LEU A 43 -8.51 4.62 -8.40
CA LEU A 43 -9.87 4.38 -7.93
C LEU A 43 -9.92 3.45 -6.71
N LEU A 44 -8.99 3.63 -5.75
CA LEU A 44 -9.03 3.06 -4.40
C LEU A 44 -10.41 3.25 -3.75
N PHE A 45 -11.15 4.26 -4.24
CA PHE A 45 -12.46 4.75 -3.86
C PHE A 45 -13.68 3.84 -4.14
N SER A 46 -13.53 2.63 -4.71
CA SER A 46 -14.69 1.79 -5.10
C SER A 46 -14.85 0.49 -4.30
N GLY A 47 -14.20 0.38 -3.13
CA GLY A 47 -14.33 -0.78 -2.22
C GLY A 47 -13.77 -2.10 -2.77
N ARG A 48 -13.38 -2.15 -4.04
CA ARG A 48 -12.81 -3.30 -4.73
C ARG A 48 -11.42 -2.90 -5.19
N ILE A 49 -10.40 -3.71 -4.87
CA ILE A 49 -9.02 -3.53 -5.35
C ILE A 49 -9.07 -3.35 -6.87
N SER A 50 -8.97 -2.10 -7.32
CA SER A 50 -8.82 -1.74 -8.72
C SER A 50 -7.41 -2.11 -9.16
N ALA A 51 -7.26 -2.47 -10.43
CA ALA A 51 -5.95 -2.58 -11.03
C ALA A 51 -5.20 -1.25 -10.83
N ALA A 52 -3.95 -1.33 -10.38
CA ALA A 52 -3.14 -0.15 -10.15
C ALA A 52 -2.96 0.64 -11.45
N PRO A 53 -3.12 1.98 -11.43
CA PRO A 53 -2.77 2.82 -12.56
C PRO A 53 -1.33 2.58 -13.02
N SER A 54 -1.12 2.55 -14.34
CA SER A 54 0.20 2.34 -14.95
C SER A 54 1.24 3.38 -14.55
N GLY A 55 0.79 4.55 -14.07
CA GLY A 55 1.65 5.61 -13.56
C GLY A 55 2.54 5.17 -12.39
N TYR A 56 2.10 4.20 -11.58
CA TYR A 56 2.92 3.68 -10.49
C TYR A 56 4.18 2.94 -10.99
N GLN A 57 4.08 2.15 -12.06
CA GLN A 57 5.26 1.51 -12.65
C GLN A 57 6.29 2.54 -13.15
N SER A 58 5.82 3.66 -13.71
CA SER A 58 6.74 4.74 -14.10
C SER A 58 7.44 5.35 -12.90
N VAL A 59 6.73 5.65 -11.80
CA VAL A 59 7.33 6.14 -10.54
C VAL A 59 8.43 5.20 -10.03
N LEU A 60 8.20 3.89 -10.07
CA LEU A 60 9.17 2.89 -9.63
C LEU A 60 10.45 2.87 -10.46
N SER A 61 10.37 3.13 -11.76
CA SER A 61 11.56 3.20 -12.61
C SER A 61 12.52 4.33 -12.22
N PHE A 62 12.00 5.42 -11.61
CA PHE A 62 12.79 6.56 -11.15
C PHE A 62 13.32 6.39 -9.72
N LEU A 63 12.57 5.71 -8.86
CA LEU A 63 12.86 5.62 -7.42
C LEU A 63 13.67 4.38 -7.05
N SER A 64 14.78 4.12 -7.75
CA SER A 64 15.74 3.07 -7.37
C SER A 64 16.48 3.41 -6.06
N ASN A 65 17.13 2.43 -5.43
CA ASN A 65 17.92 2.67 -4.20
C ASN A 65 18.99 3.75 -4.46
N ASP A 66 19.73 3.62 -5.57
CA ASP A 66 20.78 4.56 -5.96
C ASP A 66 20.21 5.93 -6.32
N GLY A 67 19.01 5.97 -6.93
CA GLY A 67 18.31 7.21 -7.24
C GLY A 67 17.93 7.98 -5.98
N ILE A 68 17.34 7.30 -4.99
CA ILE A 68 16.95 7.90 -3.72
C ILE A 68 18.19 8.34 -2.91
N ALA A 69 19.28 7.57 -2.94
CA ALA A 69 20.51 7.93 -2.24
C ALA A 69 21.14 9.24 -2.73
N LYS A 70 20.93 9.59 -4.01
CA LYS A 70 21.40 10.84 -4.63
C LYS A 70 20.53 12.06 -4.29
N LEU A 71 19.34 11.87 -3.70
CA LEU A 71 18.48 12.97 -3.29
C LEU A 71 19.00 13.65 -2.02
N GLU A 72 18.61 14.90 -1.86
CA GLU A 72 18.83 15.65 -0.61
C GLU A 72 18.20 14.89 0.57
N PRO A 73 18.84 14.87 1.76
CA PRO A 73 18.32 14.13 2.92
C PRO A 73 16.84 14.41 3.22
N ALA A 74 16.41 15.66 3.12
CA ALA A 74 15.02 16.07 3.36
C ALA A 74 14.01 15.51 2.33
N GLN A 75 14.45 15.07 1.16
CA GLN A 75 13.58 14.53 0.10
C GLN A 75 13.40 13.00 0.21
N ARG A 76 14.33 12.32 0.89
CA ARG A 76 14.39 10.85 0.93
C ARG A 76 13.16 10.21 1.58
N PRO A 77 12.59 10.73 2.69
CA PRO A 77 11.39 10.13 3.27
C PRO A 77 10.20 10.15 2.29
N THR A 78 9.97 11.27 1.61
CA THR A 78 8.93 11.37 0.57
C THR A 78 9.20 10.43 -0.59
N ALA A 79 10.45 10.30 -1.04
CA ALA A 79 10.83 9.37 -2.11
C ALA A 79 10.53 7.91 -1.72
N TRP A 80 10.94 7.49 -0.52
CA TRP A 80 10.65 6.15 -0.01
C TRP A 80 9.15 5.89 0.17
N MET A 81 8.40 6.89 0.65
CA MET A 81 6.94 6.80 0.78
C MET A 81 6.27 6.58 -0.59
N MET A 82 6.63 7.38 -1.60
CA MET A 82 6.10 7.24 -2.96
C MET A 82 6.42 5.86 -3.55
N ARG A 83 7.66 5.38 -3.34
CA ARG A 83 8.06 4.04 -3.77
C ARG A 83 7.26 2.95 -3.07
N ALA A 84 7.16 3.00 -1.73
CA ALA A 84 6.45 2.00 -0.94
C ALA A 84 4.97 1.88 -1.34
N ILE A 85 4.30 3.02 -1.54
CA ILE A 85 2.90 3.05 -2.04
C ILE A 85 2.82 2.45 -3.44
N SER A 86 3.73 2.83 -4.35
CA SER A 86 3.74 2.33 -5.72
C SER A 86 4.01 0.82 -5.77
N GLU A 87 4.92 0.30 -4.96
CA GLU A 87 5.20 -1.13 -4.83
C GLU A 87 4.00 -1.88 -4.26
N TRP A 88 3.37 -1.35 -3.20
CA TRP A 88 2.15 -1.94 -2.63
C TRP A 88 1.03 -2.01 -3.68
N ARG A 89 0.76 -0.91 -4.37
CA ARG A 89 -0.30 -0.86 -5.39
C ARG A 89 -0.03 -1.81 -6.54
N THR A 90 1.22 -1.97 -6.95
CA THR A 90 1.61 -2.83 -8.06
C THR A 90 1.86 -4.30 -7.68
N GLY A 91 1.56 -4.69 -6.43
CA GLY A 91 1.69 -6.08 -5.96
C GLY A 91 3.10 -6.51 -5.55
N GLN A 92 4.06 -5.57 -5.48
CA GLN A 92 5.45 -5.82 -5.07
C GLN A 92 5.59 -5.75 -3.53
N TYR A 93 4.83 -6.60 -2.85
CA TYR A 93 4.58 -6.54 -1.40
C TYR A 93 5.82 -6.61 -0.51
N ALA A 94 6.75 -7.52 -0.78
CA ALA A 94 8.00 -7.61 -0.03
C ALA A 94 8.84 -6.32 -0.17
N SER A 95 8.91 -5.78 -1.40
CA SER A 95 9.60 -4.52 -1.68
C SER A 95 8.92 -3.35 -0.98
N ALA A 96 7.60 -3.28 -1.00
CA ALA A 96 6.83 -2.22 -0.34
C ALA A 96 7.13 -2.13 1.17
N ARG A 97 7.21 -3.28 1.85
CA ARG A 97 7.60 -3.34 3.28
C ARG A 97 9.03 -2.85 3.50
N ALA A 98 9.98 -3.26 2.66
CA ALA A 98 11.38 -2.84 2.75
C ALA A 98 11.56 -1.34 2.47
N SER A 99 10.85 -0.80 1.48
CA SER A 99 10.81 0.63 1.17
C SER A 99 10.18 1.42 2.32
N ALA A 100 9.12 0.90 2.94
CA ALA A 100 8.51 1.53 4.11
C ALA A 100 9.49 1.64 5.29
N ALA A 101 10.19 0.55 5.60
CA ALA A 101 11.24 0.54 6.62
C ALA A 101 12.39 1.50 6.29
N SER A 102 12.83 1.55 5.03
CA SER A 102 13.89 2.47 4.58
C SER A 102 13.46 3.93 4.68
N GLY A 103 12.19 4.23 4.40
CA GLY A 103 11.62 5.56 4.57
C GLY A 103 11.60 6.00 6.03
N LEU A 104 11.22 5.12 6.96
CA LEU A 104 11.27 5.42 8.40
C LEU A 104 12.72 5.61 8.89
N ALA A 105 13.66 4.81 8.37
CA ALA A 105 15.09 4.99 8.68
C ALA A 105 15.65 6.32 8.16
N ALA A 106 15.04 6.92 7.13
CA ALA A 106 15.37 8.26 6.65
C ALA A 106 14.83 9.39 7.55
N LYS A 107 14.16 9.05 8.67
CA LYS A 107 13.66 9.98 9.70
C LYS A 107 12.73 11.06 9.12
N PRO A 108 11.54 10.69 8.63
CA PRO A 108 10.51 11.68 8.28
C PRO A 108 10.23 12.60 9.47
N ASP A 109 9.78 13.82 9.19
CA ASP A 109 9.34 14.74 10.22
C ASP A 109 8.20 14.11 11.04
N ALA A 110 8.21 14.36 12.34
CA ALA A 110 7.16 13.87 13.23
C ALA A 110 5.78 14.37 12.77
N HIS A 111 4.78 13.50 12.81
CA HIS A 111 3.40 13.80 12.42
C HIS A 111 3.19 14.16 10.94
N SER A 112 4.22 13.98 10.12
CA SER A 112 4.15 14.18 8.67
C SER A 112 3.31 13.10 7.99
N ARG A 113 2.89 13.41 6.75
CA ARG A 113 2.26 12.43 5.85
C ARG A 113 3.16 11.20 5.68
N GLU A 114 4.44 11.43 5.44
CA GLU A 114 5.44 10.40 5.23
C GLU A 114 5.48 9.44 6.41
N GLU A 115 5.61 9.95 7.64
CA GLU A 115 5.65 9.10 8.83
C GLU A 115 4.40 8.22 8.96
N VAL A 116 3.20 8.82 8.86
CA VAL A 116 1.93 8.11 9.00
C VAL A 116 1.80 7.02 7.93
N LEU A 117 2.05 7.36 6.66
CA LEU A 117 1.87 6.41 5.56
C LEU A 117 2.92 5.30 5.56
N LEU A 118 4.17 5.61 5.86
CA LEU A 118 5.24 4.61 5.96
C LEU A 118 4.96 3.59 7.08
N ARG A 119 4.43 4.03 8.23
CA ARG A 119 4.01 3.13 9.32
C ARG A 119 2.81 2.27 8.94
N LEU A 120 1.90 2.79 8.12
CA LEU A 120 0.68 2.10 7.71
C LEU A 120 0.92 1.01 6.65
N ILE A 121 1.87 1.23 5.73
CA ILE A 121 2.11 0.34 4.56
C ILE A 121 2.20 -1.16 4.91
N PRO A 122 2.94 -1.61 5.94
CA PRO A 122 3.00 -3.02 6.29
C PRO A 122 1.62 -3.67 6.50
N ALA A 123 0.68 -2.94 7.12
CA ALA A 123 -0.69 -3.40 7.32
C ALA A 123 -1.48 -3.48 6.01
N LEU A 124 -1.32 -2.48 5.13
CA LEU A 124 -1.98 -2.46 3.81
C LEU A 124 -1.49 -3.58 2.90
N VAL A 125 -0.21 -3.93 3.00
CA VAL A 125 0.37 -5.03 2.26
C VAL A 125 -0.24 -6.35 2.73
N THR A 126 -0.33 -6.56 4.04
CA THR A 126 -0.98 -7.74 4.61
C THR A 126 -2.44 -7.86 4.18
N ASP A 127 -3.22 -6.79 4.26
CA ASP A 127 -4.60 -6.74 3.78
C ASP A 127 -4.69 -7.12 2.29
N ALA A 128 -3.80 -6.58 1.45
CA ALA A 128 -3.78 -6.87 0.02
C ALA A 128 -3.42 -8.34 -0.29
N GLU A 129 -2.45 -8.92 0.42
CA GLU A 129 -2.08 -10.34 0.31
C GLU A 129 -3.25 -11.24 0.68
N ILE A 130 -3.90 -10.99 1.83
CA ILE A 130 -5.04 -11.77 2.30
C ILE A 130 -6.20 -11.69 1.30
N ILE A 131 -6.57 -10.50 0.86
CA ILE A 131 -7.69 -10.34 -0.08
C ILE A 131 -7.37 -10.97 -1.43
N THR A 132 -6.13 -10.92 -1.89
CA THR A 132 -5.70 -11.61 -3.11
C THR A 132 -5.84 -13.13 -2.95
N ALA A 133 -5.37 -13.68 -1.84
CA ALA A 133 -5.46 -15.11 -1.55
C ALA A 133 -6.92 -15.57 -1.40
N TRP A 134 -7.77 -14.77 -0.75
CA TRP A 134 -9.19 -15.07 -0.59
C TRP A 134 -9.93 -15.09 -1.93
N LYS A 135 -9.63 -14.12 -2.80
CA LYS A 135 -10.16 -14.12 -4.17
C LYS A 135 -9.70 -15.35 -4.96
N ALA A 136 -8.43 -15.72 -4.85
CA ALA A 136 -7.91 -16.93 -5.49
C ALA A 136 -8.55 -18.22 -4.95
N ALA A 137 -8.97 -18.22 -3.69
CA ALA A 137 -9.73 -19.30 -3.06
C ALA A 137 -11.24 -19.28 -3.38
N GLY A 138 -11.70 -18.45 -4.33
CA GLY A 138 -13.10 -18.38 -4.72
C GLY A 138 -14.00 -17.57 -3.78
N MET A 139 -13.39 -16.69 -2.95
CA MET A 139 -14.09 -15.80 -2.03
C MET A 139 -14.89 -16.51 -0.92
N ALA A 140 -14.49 -17.73 -0.54
CA ALA A 140 -15.11 -18.46 0.55
C ALA A 140 -14.04 -19.32 1.27
N TYR A 141 -13.52 -18.83 2.40
CA TYR A 141 -12.65 -19.64 3.25
C TYR A 141 -13.46 -20.61 4.10
N THR A 142 -12.90 -21.79 4.37
CA THR A 142 -13.37 -22.62 5.49
C THR A 142 -12.94 -22.02 6.83
N PRO A 143 -13.59 -22.40 7.95
CA PRO A 143 -13.15 -21.96 9.27
C PRO A 143 -11.66 -22.26 9.54
N GLU A 144 -11.16 -23.40 9.07
CA GLU A 144 -9.76 -23.83 9.24
C GLU A 144 -8.80 -22.95 8.43
N GLN A 145 -9.20 -22.56 7.22
CA GLN A 145 -8.43 -21.65 6.38
C GLN A 145 -8.40 -20.22 6.94
N TYR A 146 -9.45 -19.82 7.67
CA TYR A 146 -9.55 -18.49 8.25
C TYR A 146 -8.72 -18.29 9.53
N GLN A 147 -8.51 -19.33 10.35
CA GLN A 147 -7.69 -19.22 11.56
C GLN A 147 -6.30 -18.58 11.36
N PRO A 148 -5.48 -18.99 10.37
CA PRO A 148 -4.22 -18.30 10.10
C PRO A 148 -4.44 -16.86 9.60
N VAL A 149 -5.50 -16.60 8.82
CA VAL A 149 -5.84 -15.26 8.32
C VAL A 149 -6.12 -14.29 9.48
N GLN A 150 -6.93 -14.72 10.46
CA GLN A 150 -7.19 -13.95 11.68
C GLN A 150 -5.89 -13.61 12.42
N THR A 151 -5.02 -14.61 12.61
CA THR A 151 -3.73 -14.41 13.28
C THR A 151 -2.87 -13.39 12.52
N THR A 152 -2.84 -13.47 11.19
CA THR A 152 -2.08 -12.54 10.34
C THR A 152 -2.62 -11.11 10.40
N TYR A 153 -3.95 -10.91 10.41
CA TYR A 153 -4.52 -9.57 10.62
C TYR A 153 -4.16 -9.01 11.99
N LEU A 154 -4.29 -9.80 13.05
CA LEU A 154 -3.93 -9.38 14.41
C LEU A 154 -2.44 -9.01 14.54
N GLN A 155 -1.55 -9.73 13.85
CA GLN A 155 -0.12 -9.40 13.81
C GLN A 155 0.19 -8.13 13.01
N ALA A 156 -0.65 -7.77 12.04
CA ALA A 156 -0.51 -6.55 11.26
C ALA A 156 -1.14 -5.32 11.94
N TRP A 157 -2.08 -5.53 12.86
CA TRP A 157 -2.81 -4.47 13.54
C TRP A 157 -1.91 -3.46 14.29
N PRO A 158 -0.81 -3.86 14.97
CA PRO A 158 0.11 -2.91 15.60
C PRO A 158 0.70 -1.87 14.63
N ALA A 159 0.81 -2.16 13.33
CA ALA A 159 1.25 -1.19 12.34
C ALA A 159 0.17 -0.12 12.05
N VAL A 160 -1.12 -0.49 12.11
CA VAL A 160 -2.24 0.46 12.04
C VAL A 160 -2.24 1.37 13.28
N GLU A 161 -2.07 0.79 14.47
CA GLU A 161 -1.99 1.54 15.72
C GLU A 161 -0.77 2.47 15.76
N ALA A 162 0.39 2.01 15.29
CA ALA A 162 1.58 2.85 15.19
C ALA A 162 1.41 4.02 14.21
N ALA A 163 0.70 3.80 13.09
CA ALA A 163 0.36 4.87 12.16
C ALA A 163 -0.66 5.86 12.76
N GLU A 164 -1.64 5.37 13.52
CA GLU A 164 -2.60 6.21 14.24
C GLU A 164 -1.91 7.06 15.31
N ALA A 165 -0.99 6.46 16.07
CA ALA A 165 -0.22 7.15 17.11
C ALA A 165 0.73 8.22 16.54
N ALA A 166 1.11 8.11 15.26
CA ALA A 166 1.87 9.14 14.57
C ALA A 166 1.01 10.34 14.14
N ILE A 167 -0.31 10.25 14.21
CA ILE A 167 -1.20 11.37 13.86
C ILE A 167 -1.32 12.33 15.04
N ASP A 168 -0.94 13.59 14.80
CA ASP A 168 -1.30 14.70 15.67
C ASP A 168 -2.39 15.55 15.01
N LYS A 169 -3.49 15.83 15.74
CA LYS A 169 -4.64 16.55 15.18
C LYS A 169 -4.30 18.00 14.82
N ALA A 170 -3.31 18.62 15.46
CA ALA A 170 -2.93 20.00 15.19
C ALA A 170 -2.02 20.13 13.97
N SER A 171 -1.10 19.18 13.77
CA SER A 171 -0.01 19.29 12.78
C SER A 171 -0.13 18.34 11.58
N THR A 172 -0.72 17.15 11.73
CA THR A 172 -0.89 16.23 10.60
C THR A 172 -1.92 16.79 9.62
N PRO A 173 -1.65 16.90 8.31
CA PRO A 173 -2.61 17.41 7.33
C PRO A 173 -3.94 16.65 7.33
N GLU A 174 -5.06 17.36 7.21
CA GLU A 174 -6.40 16.76 7.23
C GLU A 174 -6.57 15.66 6.18
N ALA A 175 -6.10 15.89 4.96
CA ALA A 175 -6.14 14.89 3.89
C ALA A 175 -5.40 13.59 4.26
N THR A 176 -4.29 13.69 4.99
CA THR A 176 -3.56 12.51 5.51
C THR A 176 -4.39 11.76 6.54
N ARG A 177 -5.05 12.48 7.45
CA ARG A 177 -5.92 11.86 8.47
C ARG A 177 -7.13 11.17 7.84
N SER A 178 -7.80 11.83 6.89
CA SER A 178 -8.92 11.24 6.14
C SER A 178 -8.48 10.00 5.36
N TYR A 179 -7.31 10.04 4.70
CA TYR A 179 -6.78 8.87 4.00
C TYR A 179 -6.41 7.73 4.95
N PHE A 180 -5.77 8.01 6.08
CA PHE A 180 -5.49 6.99 7.10
C PHE A 180 -6.79 6.33 7.59
N ALA A 181 -7.78 7.14 7.98
CA ALA A 181 -9.07 6.65 8.45
C ALA A 181 -9.77 5.81 7.36
N TYR A 182 -9.66 6.21 6.09
CA TYR A 182 -10.14 5.42 4.96
C TYR A 182 -9.50 4.04 4.87
N GLN A 183 -8.18 3.96 4.96
CA GLN A 183 -7.49 2.68 4.88
C GLN A 183 -7.80 1.79 6.10
N LYS A 184 -7.83 2.35 7.32
CA LYS A 184 -8.21 1.63 8.53
C LYS A 184 -9.64 1.07 8.43
N TRP A 185 -10.60 1.91 8.02
CA TRP A 185 -11.97 1.49 7.75
C TRP A 185 -12.03 0.37 6.72
N ARG A 186 -11.32 0.51 5.61
CA ARG A 186 -11.31 -0.49 4.53
C ARG A 186 -10.78 -1.84 5.00
N MET A 187 -9.70 -1.84 5.80
CA MET A 187 -9.15 -3.08 6.36
C MET A 187 -10.15 -3.78 7.27
N LEU A 188 -10.81 -3.04 8.16
CA LEU A 188 -11.86 -3.60 9.04
C LEU A 188 -13.03 -4.16 8.22
N PHE A 189 -13.48 -3.43 7.20
CA PHE A 189 -14.57 -3.84 6.34
C PHE A 189 -14.22 -5.07 5.48
N ASN A 190 -13.00 -5.13 4.96
CA ASN A 190 -12.46 -6.29 4.25
C ASN A 190 -12.44 -7.52 5.17
N TRP A 191 -11.95 -7.36 6.41
CA TRP A 191 -11.88 -8.44 7.37
C TRP A 191 -13.27 -8.96 7.74
N GLU A 192 -14.22 -8.08 8.02
CA GLU A 192 -15.62 -8.47 8.22
C GLU A 192 -16.18 -9.22 7.00
N THR A 193 -15.87 -8.75 5.80
CA THR A 193 -16.33 -9.41 4.56
C THR A 193 -15.81 -10.85 4.45
N LEU A 194 -14.57 -11.12 4.88
CA LEU A 194 -14.03 -12.47 4.95
C LEU A 194 -14.81 -13.34 5.93
N ILE A 195 -15.16 -12.80 7.10
CA ILE A 195 -15.89 -13.52 8.16
C ILE A 195 -17.31 -13.88 7.70
N VAL A 196 -18.05 -12.93 7.14
CA VAL A 196 -19.45 -13.19 6.72
C VAL A 196 -19.56 -14.09 5.49
N THR A 197 -18.45 -14.31 4.77
CA THR A 197 -18.38 -15.19 3.59
C THR A 197 -17.78 -16.57 3.89
N LEU A 198 -17.53 -16.90 5.16
CA LEU A 198 -17.05 -18.23 5.54
C LEU A 198 -18.03 -19.33 5.11
N SER A 199 -17.50 -20.43 4.58
CA SER A 199 -18.30 -21.54 4.04
C SER A 199 -19.13 -22.29 5.09
N GLY A 200 -18.82 -22.12 6.39
CA GLY A 200 -19.60 -22.63 7.51
C GLY A 200 -20.89 -21.83 7.81
N GLY A 201 -21.17 -20.77 7.05
CA GLY A 201 -22.35 -19.93 7.22
C GLY A 201 -22.35 -19.15 8.53
N LYS A 202 -23.55 -18.77 8.99
CA LYS A 202 -23.73 -17.90 10.17
C LYS A 202 -23.01 -18.41 11.43
N PRO A 203 -23.06 -19.70 11.81
CA PRO A 203 -22.40 -20.16 13.04
C PRO A 203 -20.88 -19.96 13.02
N ALA A 204 -20.24 -20.21 11.87
CA ALA A 204 -18.81 -19.98 11.72
C ALA A 204 -18.45 -18.50 11.74
N ALA A 205 -19.27 -17.66 11.10
CA ALA A 205 -19.11 -16.21 11.12
C ALA A 205 -19.25 -15.66 12.55
N ASP A 206 -20.30 -16.04 13.28
CA ASP A 206 -20.54 -15.61 14.67
C ASP A 206 -19.36 -15.99 15.57
N GLN A 207 -18.88 -17.24 15.48
CA GLN A 207 -17.73 -17.70 16.26
C GLN A 207 -16.46 -16.90 15.95
N ALA A 208 -16.19 -16.63 14.67
CA ALA A 208 -15.05 -15.83 14.25
C ALA A 208 -15.15 -14.39 14.77
N SER A 209 -16.31 -13.74 14.61
CA SER A 209 -16.56 -12.38 15.12
C SER A 209 -16.43 -12.31 16.63
N ASP A 210 -17.00 -13.27 17.38
CA ASP A 210 -16.92 -13.30 18.84
C ASP A 210 -15.48 -13.46 19.34
N SER A 211 -14.66 -14.23 18.62
CA SER A 211 -13.23 -14.37 18.95
C SER A 211 -12.41 -13.09 18.77
N LEU A 212 -12.91 -12.13 17.97
CA LEU A 212 -12.25 -10.85 17.73
C LEU A 212 -12.66 -9.75 18.71
N ARG A 213 -13.84 -9.83 19.32
CA ARG A 213 -14.36 -8.77 20.21
C ARG A 213 -13.37 -8.38 21.30
N SER A 214 -12.65 -9.33 21.88
CA SER A 214 -11.65 -9.05 22.93
C SER A 214 -10.47 -8.20 22.46
N HIS A 215 -10.20 -8.17 21.15
CA HIS A 215 -9.16 -7.34 20.54
C HIS A 215 -9.65 -5.93 20.19
N PHE A 216 -10.95 -5.67 20.29
CA PHE A 216 -11.61 -4.43 19.90
C PHE A 216 -12.52 -3.89 21.00
N ASP A 217 -12.11 -4.02 22.26
CA ASP A 217 -12.83 -3.50 23.44
C ASP A 217 -14.30 -3.97 23.54
N GLY A 218 -14.59 -5.18 23.05
CA GLY A 218 -15.92 -5.78 23.04
C GLY A 218 -16.78 -5.44 21.81
N HIS A 219 -16.31 -4.55 20.94
CA HIS A 219 -17.00 -4.16 19.71
C HIS A 219 -16.75 -5.16 18.57
N ASP A 220 -17.72 -5.30 17.68
CA ASP A 220 -17.50 -6.00 16.42
C ASP A 220 -16.76 -5.11 15.41
N LEU A 221 -16.26 -5.71 14.32
CA LEU A 221 -15.46 -4.99 13.33
C LEU A 221 -16.24 -3.87 12.63
N LEU A 222 -17.56 -4.00 12.48
CA LEU A 222 -18.40 -3.00 11.81
C LEU A 222 -18.67 -1.81 12.72
N ASP A 223 -18.86 -2.03 14.01
CA ASP A 223 -18.95 -0.96 15.00
C ASP A 223 -17.65 -0.13 15.01
N VAL A 224 -16.49 -0.80 15.00
CA VAL A 224 -15.18 -0.12 14.92
C VAL A 224 -15.04 0.61 13.58
N ALA A 225 -15.43 -0.02 12.47
CA ALA A 225 -15.40 0.62 11.16
C ALA A 225 -16.29 1.87 11.12
N ASP A 226 -17.52 1.80 11.64
CA ASP A 226 -18.44 2.94 11.70
C ASP A 226 -17.88 4.09 12.59
N ALA A 227 -17.24 3.75 13.71
CA ALA A 227 -16.55 4.73 14.55
C ALA A 227 -15.41 5.43 13.78
N VAL A 228 -14.58 4.68 13.05
CA VAL A 228 -13.52 5.23 12.19
C VAL A 228 -14.11 6.13 11.10
N ARG A 229 -15.16 5.67 10.42
CA ARG A 229 -15.86 6.45 9.40
C ARG A 229 -16.30 7.81 9.94
N LYS A 230 -16.86 7.84 11.16
CA LYS A 230 -17.34 9.06 11.83
C LYS A 230 -16.24 10.09 12.09
N THR A 231 -14.96 9.69 12.10
CA THR A 231 -13.82 10.62 12.23
C THR A 231 -13.54 11.43 10.95
N VAL A 232 -14.01 10.97 9.79
CA VAL A 232 -13.83 11.67 8.51
C VAL A 232 -14.96 12.69 8.32
N PRO A 233 -14.66 13.98 8.02
CA PRO A 233 -15.68 15.02 7.88
C PRO A 233 -16.77 14.68 6.86
N PRO A 234 -18.05 15.02 7.13
CA PRO A 234 -19.10 14.93 6.12
C PRO A 234 -18.73 15.75 4.87
N GLY A 235 -18.91 15.15 3.69
CA GLY A 235 -18.61 15.80 2.41
C GLY A 235 -17.21 15.50 1.85
N ASP A 236 -16.27 15.04 2.68
CA ASP A 236 -14.97 14.49 2.25
C ASP A 236 -15.20 13.34 1.25
N THR A 237 -14.34 13.26 0.23
CA THR A 237 -14.42 12.22 -0.80
C THR A 237 -14.37 10.81 -0.19
N TYR A 238 -13.45 10.56 0.76
CA TYR A 238 -13.35 9.28 1.46
C TYR A 238 -14.60 8.98 2.28
N ARG A 239 -15.19 9.98 2.93
CA ARG A 239 -16.43 9.80 3.69
C ARG A 239 -17.59 9.37 2.78
N LYS A 240 -17.74 10.02 1.62
CA LYS A 240 -18.79 9.65 0.63
C LYS A 240 -18.69 8.20 0.19
N ILE A 241 -17.47 7.68 0.05
CA ILE A 241 -17.22 6.29 -0.36
C ILE A 241 -17.58 5.32 0.76
N MET A 242 -17.10 5.58 1.98
CA MET A 242 -17.47 4.77 3.14
C MET A 242 -18.99 4.70 3.31
N ASP A 243 -19.67 5.84 3.16
CA ASP A 243 -21.13 5.94 3.24
C ASP A 243 -21.81 5.13 2.14
N ALA A 244 -21.31 5.18 0.89
CA ALA A 244 -21.87 4.43 -0.24
C ALA A 244 -21.70 2.91 -0.12
N GLU A 245 -20.61 2.44 0.50
CA GLU A 245 -20.34 1.02 0.73
C GLU A 245 -21.10 0.48 1.94
N MET A 246 -21.25 1.26 3.01
CA MET A 246 -22.04 0.84 4.18
C MET A 246 -23.56 0.98 3.97
N GLY A 247 -24.00 1.96 3.19
CA GLY A 247 -25.41 2.35 3.01
C GLY A 247 -26.29 1.41 2.20
N ARG A 248 -25.81 0.22 1.80
CA ARG A 248 -26.62 -0.80 1.12
C ARG A 248 -27.12 -1.93 2.04
N ARG A 249 -27.01 -1.77 3.36
CA ARG A 249 -27.50 -2.73 4.36
C ARG A 249 -28.76 -2.25 5.12
N GLN A 250 -29.66 -1.55 4.44
CA GLN A 250 -31.03 -1.34 4.93
C GLN A 250 -31.95 -2.43 4.39
#